data_AF-A0A0J8QPZ2-F1
#
_entry.id   AF-A0A0J8QPZ2-F1
#
_cell.length_a   1.000
_cell.length_b   1.000
_cell.length_c   1.000
_cell.angle_alpha   90.00
_cell.angle_beta   90.00
_cell.angle_gamma   90.00
#
_symmetry.space_group_name_H-M   'P 1'
#
loop_
_entity.id
_entity.type
_entity.pdbx_description
1 polymer ?
#
loop_
_entity_poly.entity_id
_entity_poly.type
_entity_poly.pdbx_seq_one_letter_code
_entity_poly.pdbx_strand_id
1 'polypeptide(L)'
;MYWLTPFRYLLEGYLGVVTNKIPVRCSENEFARFRPPPGLTCEDYAGPFVEQRGGYVITDGSGMCALCQYANGNEFAASFNVFYKYKWRDYVNLGDILVLCCFQHSCRLYPLLVISTWISSAEEEVEFANDERDKVSEDVYRPGCDSHKADLHAFIWYRDI
;
A
#
# COMPACT_ATOMS: atom_id res chain seq x y z
N MET A 1 14.12 -4.31 -12.47
CA MET A 1 13.14 -3.67 -11.57
C MET A 1 11.95 -4.59 -11.27
N TYR A 2 12.16 -5.83 -10.80
CA TYR A 2 11.07 -6.77 -10.43
C TYR A 2 11.18 -7.20 -8.94
N TRP A 3 12.41 -7.31 -8.44
CA TRP A 3 12.76 -7.67 -7.06
C TRP A 3 12.51 -6.58 -6.01
N LEU A 4 12.12 -5.36 -6.40
CA LEU A 4 11.84 -4.25 -5.47
C LEU A 4 10.35 -4.03 -5.25
N THR A 5 9.49 -4.78 -5.96
CA THR A 5 8.05 -4.64 -5.83
C THR A 5 7.53 -5.57 -4.72
N PRO A 6 6.88 -5.04 -3.68
CA PRO A 6 6.32 -5.88 -2.62
C PRO A 6 5.24 -6.82 -3.15
N PHE A 7 4.54 -6.40 -4.20
CA PHE A 7 3.51 -7.20 -4.86
C PHE A 7 4.03 -8.54 -5.40
N ARG A 8 5.27 -8.57 -5.91
CA ARG A 8 5.90 -9.83 -6.36
C ARG A 8 5.96 -10.84 -5.21
N TYR A 9 6.60 -10.48 -4.10
CA TYR A 9 6.81 -11.42 -2.99
C TYR A 9 5.51 -11.84 -2.33
N LEU A 10 4.52 -10.94 -2.29
CA LEU A 10 3.17 -11.26 -1.84
C LEU A 10 2.54 -12.34 -2.72
N LEU A 11 2.58 -12.15 -4.04
CA LEU A 11 1.97 -13.08 -4.99
C LEU A 11 2.72 -14.41 -5.04
N GLU A 12 4.06 -14.40 -5.00
CA GLU A 12 4.88 -15.63 -4.93
C GLU A 12 4.60 -16.42 -3.64
N GLY A 13 4.52 -15.74 -2.49
CA GLY A 13 4.21 -16.36 -1.20
C GLY A 13 2.78 -16.89 -1.14
N TYR A 14 1.80 -16.11 -1.61
CA TYR A 14 0.39 -16.50 -1.63
C TYR A 14 0.13 -17.65 -2.59
N LEU A 15 0.53 -17.50 -3.85
CA LEU A 15 0.32 -18.52 -4.88
C LEU A 15 1.02 -19.83 -4.52
N GLY A 16 2.26 -19.75 -4.03
CA GLY A 16 3.02 -20.92 -3.61
C GLY A 16 2.38 -21.68 -2.44
N VAL A 17 1.69 -21.00 -1.52
CA VAL A 17 0.97 -21.64 -0.40
C VAL A 17 -0.37 -22.19 -0.85
N VAL A 18 -1.14 -21.43 -1.63
CA VAL A 18 -2.49 -21.80 -2.06
C VAL A 18 -2.47 -23.01 -2.98
N THR A 19 -1.53 -23.12 -3.91
CA THR A 19 -1.51 -24.22 -4.89
C THR A 19 -0.75 -25.46 -4.41
N ASN A 20 -0.17 -25.40 -3.20
CA ASN A 20 0.64 -26.49 -2.68
C ASN A 20 -0.19 -27.75 -2.43
N LYS A 21 0.23 -28.87 -3.04
CA LYS A 21 -0.41 -30.19 -2.94
C LYS A 21 -1.86 -30.26 -3.43
N ILE A 22 -2.30 -29.31 -4.25
CA ILE A 22 -3.63 -29.38 -4.87
C ILE A 22 -3.53 -30.17 -6.19
N PRO A 23 -4.25 -31.30 -6.34
CA PRO A 23 -4.32 -32.00 -7.62
C PRO A 23 -5.20 -31.23 -8.60
N VAL A 24 -4.75 -31.08 -9.84
CA VAL A 24 -5.48 -30.36 -10.90
C VAL A 24 -6.28 -31.37 -11.73
N ARG A 25 -7.60 -31.19 -11.78
CA ARG A 25 -8.51 -31.96 -12.62
C ARG A 25 -9.10 -31.04 -13.68
N CYS A 26 -8.63 -31.19 -14.92
CA CYS A 26 -9.11 -30.40 -16.04
C CYS A 26 -10.58 -30.72 -16.34
N SER A 27 -11.37 -29.69 -16.62
CA SER A 27 -12.70 -29.84 -17.20
C SER A 27 -12.61 -30.13 -18.71
N GLU A 28 -13.70 -30.62 -19.31
CA GLU A 28 -13.79 -30.93 -20.75
C GLU A 28 -13.37 -29.77 -21.67
N ASN A 29 -13.50 -28.54 -21.17
CA ASN A 29 -13.22 -27.28 -21.87
C ASN A 29 -11.74 -26.87 -21.77
N GLU A 30 -11.02 -27.41 -20.80
CA GLU A 30 -9.61 -27.06 -20.50
C GLU A 30 -8.62 -28.02 -21.17
N PHE A 31 -9.12 -29.16 -21.67
CA PHE A 31 -8.31 -30.10 -22.41
C PHE A 31 -7.97 -29.56 -23.80
N ALA A 32 -6.68 -29.55 -24.13
CA ALA A 32 -6.22 -29.39 -25.50
C ALA A 32 -6.48 -30.70 -26.26
N ARG A 33 -7.46 -30.67 -27.19
CA ARG A 33 -7.82 -31.83 -28.00
C ARG A 33 -7.04 -31.85 -29.30
N PHE A 34 -6.41 -32.99 -29.61
CA PHE A 34 -5.69 -33.18 -30.87
C PHE A 34 -5.82 -34.63 -31.35
N ARG A 35 -5.49 -34.86 -32.63
CA ARG A 35 -5.40 -36.21 -33.20
C ARG A 35 -3.95 -36.66 -33.20
N PRO A 36 -3.65 -37.85 -32.66
CA PRO A 36 -2.31 -38.40 -32.78
C PRO A 36 -2.06 -38.78 -34.25
N PRO A 37 -0.80 -38.78 -34.71
CA PRO A 37 -0.44 -39.31 -36.02
C PRO A 37 -0.86 -40.79 -36.15
N PRO A 38 -1.16 -41.27 -37.37
CA PRO A 38 -1.59 -42.65 -37.58
C PRO A 38 -0.51 -43.64 -37.11
N GLY A 39 -0.90 -44.60 -36.27
CA GLY A 39 -0.02 -45.65 -35.75
C GLY A 39 0.64 -45.35 -34.41
N LEU A 40 0.44 -44.16 -33.82
CA LEU A 40 0.93 -43.80 -32.48
C LEU A 40 -0.23 -43.70 -31.48
N THR A 41 0.01 -44.12 -30.24
CA THR A 41 -0.94 -43.87 -29.15
C THR A 41 -0.83 -42.43 -28.65
N CYS A 42 -1.86 -41.94 -27.94
CA CYS A 42 -1.83 -40.63 -27.30
C CYS A 42 -0.63 -40.47 -26.37
N GLU A 43 -0.27 -41.55 -25.68
CA GLU A 43 0.81 -41.59 -24.70
C GLU A 43 2.18 -41.61 -25.38
N ASP A 44 2.34 -42.31 -26.51
CA ASP A 44 3.60 -42.31 -27.26
C ASP A 44 3.93 -40.93 -27.86
N TYR A 45 2.91 -40.22 -28.35
CA TYR A 45 3.10 -38.91 -28.95
C TYR A 45 3.23 -37.78 -27.92
N ALA A 46 2.36 -37.76 -26.90
CA ALA A 46 2.31 -36.69 -25.91
C ALA A 46 3.10 -36.98 -24.63
N GLY A 47 3.50 -38.22 -24.38
CA GLY A 47 4.29 -38.63 -23.21
C GLY A 47 5.58 -37.83 -23.06
N PRO A 48 6.43 -37.71 -24.10
CA PRO A 48 7.65 -36.89 -24.02
C PRO A 48 7.38 -35.41 -23.72
N PHE A 49 6.23 -34.89 -24.18
CA PHE A 49 5.81 -33.52 -23.90
C PHE A 49 5.39 -33.36 -22.43
N VAL A 50 4.62 -34.30 -21.91
CA VAL A 50 4.18 -34.34 -20.51
C VAL A 50 5.37 -34.50 -19.57
N GLU A 51 6.37 -35.30 -19.91
CA GLU A 51 7.59 -35.45 -19.09
C GLU A 51 8.40 -34.15 -19.01
N GLN A 52 8.49 -33.38 -20.10
CA GLN A 52 9.22 -32.11 -20.09
C GLN A 52 8.45 -30.95 -19.45
N ARG A 53 7.14 -30.86 -19.70
CA ARG A 53 6.33 -29.70 -19.32
C ARG A 53 5.46 -29.93 -18.09
N GLY A 54 5.23 -31.18 -17.71
CA GLY A 54 4.20 -31.59 -16.75
C GLY A 54 2.85 -31.82 -17.42
N GLY A 55 1.83 -32.07 -16.60
CA GLY A 55 0.48 -32.38 -17.09
C GLY A 55 0.17 -33.87 -17.18
N TYR A 56 -0.90 -34.19 -17.88
CA TYR A 56 -1.31 -35.57 -18.15
C TYR A 56 -2.16 -35.65 -19.40
N VAL A 57 -2.14 -36.81 -20.05
CA VAL A 57 -2.93 -37.11 -21.25
C VAL A 57 -4.00 -38.14 -20.94
N ILE A 58 -5.19 -37.96 -21.52
CA ILE A 58 -6.28 -38.92 -21.51
C ILE A 58 -6.78 -39.17 -22.93
N THR A 59 -7.27 -40.36 -23.19
CA THR A 59 -7.90 -40.72 -24.47
C THR A 59 -9.40 -40.45 -24.36
N ASP A 60 -9.92 -39.58 -25.22
CA ASP A 60 -11.34 -39.31 -25.35
C ASP A 60 -12.02 -40.43 -26.15
N GLY A 61 -13.29 -40.72 -25.86
CA GLY A 61 -14.05 -41.84 -26.45
C GLY A 61 -14.21 -41.76 -27.97
N SER A 62 -13.98 -40.59 -28.57
CA SER A 62 -14.03 -40.35 -30.01
C SER A 62 -12.71 -40.62 -30.75
N GLY A 63 -11.71 -41.22 -30.09
CA GLY A 63 -10.36 -41.42 -30.65
C GLY A 63 -9.54 -40.13 -30.75
N MET A 64 -9.93 -39.09 -30.01
CA MET A 64 -9.17 -37.85 -29.84
C MET A 64 -8.33 -37.95 -28.57
N CYS A 65 -7.13 -37.38 -28.57
CA CYS A 65 -6.35 -37.24 -27.34
C CYS A 65 -6.70 -35.91 -26.68
N ALA A 66 -6.84 -35.91 -25.36
CA ALA A 66 -7.06 -34.73 -24.54
C ALA A 66 -5.89 -34.56 -23.58
N LEU A 67 -5.18 -33.43 -23.69
CA LEU A 67 -4.04 -33.10 -22.85
C LEU A 67 -4.40 -32.01 -21.85
N CYS A 68 -4.14 -32.27 -20.58
CA CYS A 68 -4.21 -31.28 -19.51
C CYS A 68 -2.82 -30.71 -19.26
N GLN A 69 -2.71 -29.37 -19.23
CA GLN A 69 -1.42 -28.68 -19.13
C GLN A 69 -0.72 -28.88 -17.78
N TYR A 70 -1.47 -29.11 -16.71
CA TYR A 70 -0.94 -29.22 -15.35
C TYR A 70 -1.59 -30.41 -14.63
N ALA A 71 -0.78 -31.26 -14.00
CA ALA A 71 -1.28 -32.34 -13.14
C ALA A 71 -1.47 -31.86 -11.70
N ASN A 72 -0.64 -30.91 -11.28
CA ASN A 72 -0.50 -30.49 -9.89
C ASN A 72 -0.45 -28.96 -9.80
N GLY A 73 -0.95 -28.39 -8.71
CA GLY A 73 -0.84 -26.95 -8.43
C GLY A 73 0.61 -26.46 -8.31
N ASN A 74 1.56 -27.36 -8.03
CA ASN A 74 2.99 -27.07 -8.05
C ASN A 74 3.53 -26.86 -9.48
N GLU A 75 3.03 -27.60 -10.48
CA GLU A 75 3.41 -27.41 -11.89
C GLU A 75 2.82 -26.10 -12.42
N PHE A 76 1.59 -25.79 -12.01
CA PHE A 76 0.97 -24.49 -12.29
C PHE A 76 1.78 -23.33 -11.69
N ALA A 77 2.15 -23.40 -10.41
CA ALA A 77 2.98 -22.38 -9.77
C ALA A 77 4.39 -22.27 -10.39
N ALA A 78 4.98 -23.39 -10.80
CA ALA A 78 6.28 -23.41 -11.46
C ALA A 78 6.28 -22.67 -12.80
N SER A 79 5.14 -22.62 -13.52
CA SER A 79 5.01 -21.83 -14.75
C SER A 79 5.18 -20.32 -14.52
N PHE A 80 4.86 -19.84 -13.31
CA PHE A 80 5.09 -18.45 -12.86
C PHE A 80 6.43 -18.27 -12.13
N ASN A 81 7.32 -19.27 -12.20
CA ASN A 81 8.60 -19.30 -11.47
C ASN A 81 8.45 -19.27 -9.94
N VAL A 82 7.30 -19.74 -9.44
CA VAL A 82 6.97 -19.80 -8.01
C VAL A 82 7.21 -21.20 -7.49
N PHE A 83 8.08 -21.32 -6.49
CA PHE A 83 8.38 -22.61 -5.86
C PHE A 83 8.08 -22.56 -4.37
N TYR A 84 7.32 -23.54 -3.88
CA TYR A 84 6.98 -23.66 -2.46
C TYR A 84 8.19 -23.64 -1.52
N LYS A 85 9.35 -24.12 -1.98
CA LYS A 85 10.61 -24.12 -1.21
C LYS A 85 11.10 -22.72 -0.82
N TYR A 86 10.74 -21.69 -1.59
CA TYR A 86 11.19 -20.31 -1.35
C TYR A 86 10.23 -19.47 -0.51
N LYS A 87 9.09 -20.03 -0.06
CA LYS A 87 8.05 -19.29 0.67
C LYS A 87 8.61 -18.44 1.81
N TRP A 88 9.51 -18.98 2.62
CA TRP A 88 10.05 -18.29 3.79
C TRP A 88 10.98 -17.14 3.42
N ARG A 89 11.79 -17.30 2.38
CA ARG A 89 12.62 -16.21 1.84
C ARG A 89 11.74 -15.07 1.34
N ASP A 90 10.66 -15.40 0.66
CA ASP A 90 9.78 -14.40 0.05
C ASP A 90 8.99 -13.63 1.11
N TYR A 91 8.53 -14.29 2.19
CA TYR A 91 7.91 -13.61 3.34
C TYR A 91 8.88 -12.68 4.09
N VAL A 92 10.14 -13.07 4.25
CA VAL A 92 11.16 -12.21 4.89
C VAL A 92 11.42 -10.97 4.05
N ASN A 93 11.66 -11.13 2.74
CA ASN A 93 11.87 -10.00 1.84
C ASN A 93 10.66 -9.06 1.80
N LEU A 94 9.44 -9.61 1.83
CA LEU A 94 8.22 -8.81 1.92
C LEU A 94 8.15 -8.01 3.22
N GLY A 95 8.48 -8.64 4.36
CA GLY A 95 8.54 -7.99 5.66
C GLY A 95 9.55 -6.84 5.70
N ASP A 96 10.76 -7.08 5.19
CA ASP A 96 11.82 -6.07 5.15
C ASP A 96 11.43 -4.86 4.29
N ILE A 97 10.86 -5.11 3.10
CA ILE A 97 10.38 -4.02 2.22
C ILE A 97 9.25 -3.24 2.90
N LEU A 98 8.31 -3.92 3.56
CA LEU A 98 7.20 -3.27 4.25
C LEU A 98 7.69 -2.40 5.41
N VAL A 99 8.62 -2.89 6.22
CA VAL A 99 9.22 -2.14 7.34
C VAL A 99 9.95 -0.91 6.84
N LEU A 100 10.76 -1.03 5.78
CA LEU A 100 11.47 0.10 5.18
C LEU A 100 10.49 1.14 4.62
N CYS A 101 9.44 0.71 3.93
CA CYS A 101 8.39 1.62 3.44
C CYS A 101 7.67 2.32 4.61
N CYS A 102 7.25 1.59 5.64
CA CYS A 102 6.61 2.16 6.82
C CYS A 102 7.51 3.17 7.52
N PHE A 103 8.80 2.86 7.71
CA PHE A 103 9.75 3.79 8.32
C PHE A 103 9.92 5.07 7.49
N GLN A 104 10.08 4.93 6.17
CA GLN A 104 10.22 6.08 5.26
C GLN A 104 8.98 6.98 5.26
N HIS A 105 7.78 6.37 5.26
CA HIS A 105 6.52 7.11 5.28
C HIS A 105 6.29 7.78 6.65
N SER A 106 6.51 7.07 7.76
CA SER A 106 6.38 7.63 9.11
C SER A 106 7.35 8.80 9.33
N CYS A 107 8.61 8.67 8.91
CA CYS A 107 9.62 9.71 9.10
C CYS A 107 9.36 10.97 8.27
N ARG A 108 8.70 10.84 7.10
CA ARG A 108 8.33 11.99 6.25
C ARG A 108 7.00 12.62 6.67
N LEU A 109 5.99 11.81 6.99
CA LEU A 109 4.64 12.28 7.26
C LEU A 109 4.51 12.86 8.68
N TYR A 110 5.20 12.28 9.65
CA TYR A 110 5.15 12.74 11.04
C TYR A 110 5.57 14.21 11.23
N PRO A 111 6.73 14.69 10.74
CA PRO A 111 7.10 16.10 10.88
C PRO A 111 6.18 17.02 10.07
N LEU A 112 5.65 16.58 8.92
CA LEU A 112 4.68 17.38 8.15
C LEU A 112 3.36 17.58 8.91
N LEU A 113 2.86 16.52 9.56
CA LEU A 113 1.67 16.61 10.41
C LEU A 113 1.91 17.53 11.60
N VAL A 114 3.04 17.37 12.30
CA VAL A 114 3.43 18.24 13.41
C VAL A 114 3.56 19.70 12.95
N ILE A 115 4.25 19.96 11.83
CA ILE A 115 4.39 21.31 11.27
C ILE A 115 3.02 21.90 10.93
N SER A 116 2.10 21.13 10.31
CA SER A 116 0.76 21.64 10.01
C SER A 116 -0.03 22.04 11.26
N THR A 117 0.11 21.29 12.36
CA THR A 117 -0.55 21.64 13.64
C THR A 117 0.10 22.83 14.33
N TRP A 118 1.43 22.98 14.20
CA TRP A 118 2.14 24.16 14.72
C TRP A 118 1.79 25.42 13.91
N ILE A 119 1.69 25.32 12.59
CA ILE A 119 1.30 26.43 11.73
C ILE A 119 -0.13 26.87 12.05
N SER A 120 -1.09 25.96 12.21
CA SER A 120 -2.46 26.35 12.59
C SER A 120 -2.52 27.05 13.95
N SER A 121 -1.70 26.61 14.92
CA SER A 121 -1.60 27.27 16.22
C SER A 121 -0.93 28.65 16.13
N ALA A 122 0.06 28.81 15.25
CA ALA A 122 0.76 30.08 15.06
C ALA A 122 -0.11 31.10 14.31
N GLU A 123 -0.93 30.65 13.37
CA GLU A 123 -1.90 31.50 12.67
C GLU A 123 -2.90 32.11 13.66
N GLU A 124 -3.39 31.33 14.63
CA GLU A 124 -4.31 31.80 15.67
C GLU A 124 -3.67 32.86 16.59
N GLU A 125 -2.40 32.69 16.98
CA GLU A 125 -1.67 33.67 17.79
C GLU A 125 -1.42 34.99 17.03
N VAL A 126 -1.12 34.92 15.74
CA VAL A 126 -0.90 36.12 14.89
C VAL A 126 -2.20 36.90 14.71
N GLU A 127 -3.32 36.21 14.53
CA GLU A 127 -4.63 36.86 14.38
C GLU A 127 -5.03 37.58 15.68
N PHE A 128 -4.81 36.97 16.84
CA PHE A 128 -5.02 37.62 18.13
C PHE A 128 -4.11 38.85 18.34
N ALA A 129 -2.82 38.74 17.99
CA ALA A 129 -1.87 39.84 18.13
C ALA A 129 -2.16 41.03 17.19
N ASN A 130 -2.73 40.78 16.01
CA ASN A 130 -3.15 41.84 15.10
C ASN A 130 -4.41 42.56 15.63
N ASP A 131 -5.38 41.84 16.20
CA ASP A 131 -6.56 42.44 16.86
C ASP A 131 -6.18 43.35 18.04
N GLU A 132 -5.20 42.95 18.87
CA GLU A 132 -4.68 43.83 19.93
C GLU A 132 -3.96 45.08 19.38
N ARG A 133 -3.20 44.94 18.30
CA ARG A 133 -2.51 46.07 17.66
C ARG A 133 -3.50 47.06 17.04
N ASP A 134 -4.57 46.57 16.42
CA ASP A 134 -5.61 47.41 15.81
C ASP A 134 -6.33 48.24 16.87
N LYS A 135 -6.64 47.67 18.04
CA LYS A 135 -7.20 48.42 19.19
C LYS A 135 -6.28 49.56 19.66
N VAL A 136 -4.98 49.31 19.78
CA VAL A 136 -4.00 50.35 20.15
C VAL A 136 -3.91 51.44 19.08
N SER A 137 -4.04 51.08 17.79
CA SER A 137 -4.01 52.06 16.69
C SER A 137 -5.25 52.97 16.67
N GLU A 138 -6.41 52.48 17.10
CA GLU A 138 -7.64 53.26 17.25
C GLU A 138 -7.53 54.29 18.40
N ASP A 139 -6.86 53.92 19.50
CA ASP A 139 -6.61 54.82 20.62
C ASP A 139 -5.61 55.94 20.28
N VAL A 140 -4.66 55.68 19.36
CA VAL A 140 -3.69 56.70 18.88
C VAL A 140 -4.32 57.64 17.84
N TYR A 141 -5.32 57.19 17.09
CA TYR A 141 -6.02 58.03 16.10
C TYR A 141 -7.21 58.82 16.68
N ARG A 142 -7.52 58.70 17.99
CA ARG A 142 -8.32 59.74 18.67
C ARG A 142 -7.42 60.95 18.94
N PRO A 143 -7.56 62.08 18.20
CA PRO A 143 -6.93 63.31 18.58
C PRO A 143 -7.76 63.88 19.72
N GLY A 144 -7.44 63.49 20.95
CA GLY A 144 -7.84 64.24 22.13
C GLY A 144 -7.07 65.55 22.16
N CYS A 145 -7.57 66.56 21.46
CA CYS A 145 -7.48 67.92 21.96
C CYS A 145 -8.05 67.91 23.39
N ASP A 146 -7.19 68.13 24.39
CA ASP A 146 -7.43 69.13 25.43
C ASP A 146 -6.20 69.23 26.34
N SER A 147 -5.28 70.08 25.90
CA SER A 147 -4.40 70.84 26.78
C SER A 147 -5.22 71.88 27.55
N HIS A 148 -4.81 72.15 28.80
CA HIS A 148 -5.31 73.14 29.76
C HIS A 148 -6.33 72.66 30.82
N LYS A 149 -5.79 72.35 32.01
CA LYS A 149 -6.09 73.14 33.22
C LYS A 149 -5.04 72.90 34.30
N ALA A 150 -4.02 73.75 34.32
CA ALA A 150 -3.54 74.26 35.59
C ALA A 150 -4.64 75.18 36.14
N ASP A 151 -5.21 74.87 37.30
CA ASP A 151 -5.10 75.77 38.45
C ASP A 151 -5.70 75.15 39.70
N LEU A 152 -4.96 75.37 40.78
CA LEU A 152 -5.33 75.12 42.16
C LEU A 152 -6.65 75.82 42.49
N HIS A 153 -7.50 75.21 43.31
CA HIS A 153 -7.98 75.80 44.57
C HIS A 153 -9.00 74.86 45.26
N ALA A 154 -9.04 74.96 46.60
CA ALA A 154 -9.96 74.34 47.55
C ALA A 154 -9.68 72.84 47.83
N PHE A 155 -8.84 72.47 48.81
CA PHE A 155 -9.07 72.63 50.26
C PHE A 155 -10.52 72.30 50.64
N ILE A 156 -10.76 71.10 51.18
CA ILE A 156 -11.52 70.84 52.42
C ILE A 156 -11.26 69.38 52.84
N TRP A 157 -10.53 69.26 53.95
CA TRP A 157 -10.60 68.25 55.01
C TRP A 157 -11.73 67.22 55.00
N TYR A 158 -11.40 65.94 55.20
CA TYR A 158 -11.82 65.01 56.30
C TYR A 158 -11.44 63.56 55.88
N ARG A 159 -10.43 62.90 56.47
CA ARG A 159 -10.41 62.16 57.75
C ARG A 159 -11.32 60.91 57.78
N ASP A 160 -10.65 59.76 57.81
CA ASP A 160 -10.98 58.44 58.37
C ASP A 160 -12.38 57.84 58.16
N ILE A 161 -12.43 56.75 57.37
CA ILE A 161 -12.95 55.40 57.73
C ILE A 161 -12.34 54.38 56.77
#